data_AF-A0AAJ0MH07-F1
#
_entry.id   AF-A0AAJ0MH07-F1
#
_cell.length_a   1.000
_cell.length_b   1.000
_cell.length_c   1.000
_cell.angle_alpha   90.00
_cell.angle_beta   90.00
_cell.angle_gamma   90.00
#
_symmetry.space_group_name_H-M   'P 1'
#
loop_
_entity.id
_entity.type
_entity.pdbx_description
1 polymer ?
#
loop_
_entity_poly.entity_id
_entity_poly.type
_entity_poly.pdbx_seq_one_letter_code
_entity_poly.pdbx_strand_id
1 'polypeptide(L)' 'MLDFLVSLLDYPIPDSTYNSPLLSVLVVLGIREDGGWVQPQNYTSSLSAIVKVIRMLIIRQSQLEADKMSFSWKGLFNVI' A
#
# COMPACT_ATOMS: atom_id res chain seq x y z
N MET A 1 1.62 -8.08 -6.93
CA MET A 1 2.43 -7.05 -6.24
C MET A 1 1.55 -5.94 -5.66
N LEU A 2 0.64 -5.36 -6.44
CA LEU A 2 -0.33 -4.36 -5.96
C LEU A 2 -1.25 -4.92 -4.87
N ASP A 3 -1.86 -6.08 -5.10
CA ASP A 3 -2.78 -6.71 -4.13
C ASP A 3 -2.08 -7.03 -2.81
N PHE A 4 -0.81 -7.44 -2.86
CA PHE A 4 0.01 -7.65 -1.67
C PHE A 4 0.22 -6.37 -0.87
N LEU A 5 0.54 -5.25 -1.53
CA LEU A 5 0.70 -3.96 -0.87
C LEU A 5 -0.63 -3.46 -0.29
N VAL A 6 -1.74 -3.68 -0.99
CA VAL A 6 -3.09 -3.33 -0.51
C VAL A 6 -3.46 -4.17 0.71
N SER A 7 -3.26 -5.50 0.67
CA SER A 7 -3.49 -6.37 1.84
C SER A 7 -2.55 -6.08 3.01
N LEU A 8 -1.33 -5.61 2.74
CA LEU A 8 -0.38 -5.18 3.77
C LEU A 8 -0.88 -3.95 4.54
N LEU A 9 -1.55 -3.03 3.84
CA LEU A 9 -2.13 -1.81 4.39
C LEU A 9 -3.48 -2.01 5.07
N ASP A 10 -4.27 -2.94 4.53
CA ASP A 10 -5.57 -3.32 5.07
C ASP A 10 -5.44 -4.21 6.32
N TYR A 11 -4.20 -4.55 6.71
CA TYR A 11 -3.95 -5.31 7.92
C TYR A 11 -4.32 -4.46 9.15
N PRO A 12 -5.29 -4.89 9.98
CA PRO A 12 -5.64 -4.19 11.21
C PRO A 12 -4.39 -4.10 12.07
N ILE A 13 -4.05 -2.91 12.60
CA ILE A 13 -2.87 -2.74 13.44
C ILE A 13 -3.19 -3.35 14.81
N PRO A 14 -2.67 -4.55 15.16
CA PRO A 14 -2.91 -5.10 16.50
C PRO A 14 -2.11 -4.29 17.53
N ASP A 15 -2.55 -4.28 18.78
CA ASP A 15 -1.85 -3.63 19.90
C ASP A 15 -0.40 -4.13 20.13
N SER A 16 0.00 -5.20 19.43
CA SER A 16 1.37 -5.73 19.42
C SER A 16 2.12 -5.30 18.14
N THR A 17 3.04 -4.35 18.30
CA THR A 17 3.86 -3.73 17.24
C THR A 17 4.60 -4.72 16.33
N TYR A 18 4.89 -5.93 16.82
CA TYR A 18 5.65 -6.96 16.10
C TYR A 18 4.83 -7.90 15.23
N ASN A 19 3.49 -7.90 15.35
CA ASN A 19 2.63 -8.80 14.56
C ASN A 19 2.13 -8.16 13.25
N SER A 20 2.42 -6.88 13.02
CA SER A 20 2.05 -6.21 11.77
C SER A 20 3.14 -6.43 10.70
N PRO A 21 2.82 -7.12 9.58
CA PRO A 21 3.78 -7.27 8.49
C PRO A 21 4.16 -5.90 7.90
N LEU A 22 3.26 -4.91 7.98
CA LEU A 22 3.55 -3.53 7.58
C LEU A 22 4.64 -2.91 8.45
N LEU A 23 4.54 -3.02 9.78
CA LEU A 23 5.55 -2.48 10.69
C LEU A 23 6.89 -3.19 10.51
N SER A 24 6.90 -4.49 10.25
CA SER A 24 8.12 -5.25 9.96
C SER A 24 8.80 -4.76 8.69
N VAL A 25 8.05 -4.53 7.61
CA VAL A 25 8.57 -3.97 6.36
C VAL A 25 9.13 -2.56 6.59
N LEU A 26 8.42 -1.71 7.34
CA LEU A 26 8.88 -0.35 7.65
C LEU A 26 10.16 -0.34 8.48
N VAL A 27 10.32 -1.28 9.41
CA VAL A 27 11.55 -1.46 10.20
C VAL A 27 12.71 -1.86 9.30
N VAL A 28 12.51 -2.82 8.39
CA VAL A 28 13.55 -3.25 7.43
C VAL A 28 13.98 -2.11 6.52
N LEU A 29 13.04 -1.26 6.10
CA LEU A 29 13.34 -0.06 5.29
C LEU A 29 14.09 1.02 6.09
N GLY A 30 14.07 0.96 7.41
CA GLY A 30 14.87 1.80 8.30
C GLY A 30 16.32 1.34 8.47
N ILE A 31 16.72 0.20 7.89
CA ILE A 31 18.06 -0.37 7.99
C ILE A 31 18.85 -0.01 6.73
N ARG A 32 20.05 0.57 6.92
CA ARG A 32 21.02 0.87 5.87
C ARG A 32 21.81 -0.40 5.49
N GLU A 33 22.41 -0.40 4.32
CA GLU A 33 23.20 -1.53 3.79
C GLU A 33 24.39 -1.92 4.68
N ASP A 34 24.89 -1.01 5.52
CA ASP A 34 25.95 -1.28 6.49
C ASP A 34 25.44 -1.83 7.83
N GLY A 35 24.14 -2.13 7.93
CA GLY A 35 23.48 -2.61 9.16
C GLY A 35 23.16 -1.50 10.18
N GLY A 36 23.46 -0.23 9.87
CA GLY A 36 23.09 0.91 10.71
C GLY A 36 21.67 1.39 10.46
N TRP A 37 21.11 2.18 11.38
CA TRP A 37 19.80 2.80 11.18
C TRP A 37 19.89 4.02 10.24
N VAL A 38 18.87 4.23 9.41
CA VAL A 38 18.72 5.44 8.58
C VAL A 38 18.61 6.65 9.51
N GLN A 39 19.34 7.73 9.20
CA GLN A 39 19.29 8.95 10.01
C GLN A 39 17.86 9.50 10.10
N PRO A 40 17.41 10.01 11.26
CA PRO A 40 16.04 10.47 11.46
C PRO A 40 15.54 11.46 10.40
N GLN A 41 16.43 12.34 9.91
CA GLN A 41 16.13 13.33 8.88
C GLN A 41 15.76 12.69 7.53
N ASN A 42 16.34 11.52 7.23
CA ASN A 42 16.09 10.77 5.99
C ASN A 42 14.99 9.72 6.16
N TYR A 43 14.71 9.31 7.40
CA TYR A 43 13.64 8.38 7.75
C TYR A 43 12.26 8.96 7.43
N THR A 44 12.01 10.22 7.82
CA THR A 44 10.73 10.91 7.55
C THR A 44 10.45 11.08 6.05
N SER A 45 11.47 11.39 5.25
CA SER A 45 11.31 11.53 3.79
C SER A 45 10.97 10.20 3.12
N SER A 46 11.65 9.12 3.52
CA SER A 46 11.40 7.76 3.03
C SER A 46 10.00 7.27 3.39
N LEU A 47 9.57 7.47 4.63
CA LEU A 47 8.20 7.17 5.07
C LEU A 47 7.15 7.96 4.27
N SER A 48 7.40 9.25 4.03
CA SER A 48 6.49 10.10 3.26
C SER A 48 6.36 9.62 1.81
N ALA A 49 7.47 9.20 1.20
CA ALA A 49 7.48 8.62 -0.14
C ALA A 49 6.67 7.32 -0.20
N ILE A 50 6.85 6.42 0.78
CA ILE A 50 6.11 5.15 0.87
C ILE A 50 4.60 5.42 0.99
N VAL A 51 4.19 6.29 1.92
CA VAL A 51 2.78 6.67 2.10
C VAL A 51 2.20 7.28 0.83
N LYS A 52 2.98 8.08 0.11
CA LYS A 52 2.55 8.71 -1.15
C LYS A 52 2.33 7.68 -2.25
N VAL A 53 3.26 6.74 -2.42
CA VAL A 53 3.13 5.64 -3.39
C VAL A 53 1.91 4.80 -3.07
N ILE A 54 1.75 4.42 -1.81
CA ILE A 54 0.62 3.64 -1.30
C ILE A 54 -0.72 4.32 -1.64
N ARG A 55 -0.86 5.62 -1.37
CA ARG A 55 -2.09 6.36 -1.68
C ARG A 55 -2.37 6.36 -3.18
N MET A 56 -1.35 6.54 -4.03
CA MET A 56 -1.53 6.48 -5.49
C MET A 56 -1.97 5.08 -5.95
N LEU A 57 -1.43 4.03 -5.35
CA LEU A 57 -1.79 2.64 -5.65
C LEU A 57 -3.24 2.33 -5.29
N ILE A 58 -3.71 2.77 -4.12
CA ILE A 58 -5.11 2.61 -3.70
C ILE A 58 -6.05 3.34 -4.65
N ILE A 59 -5.74 4.59 -5.01
CA ILE A 59 -6.54 5.37 -5.96
C ILE A 59 -6.62 4.65 -7.31
N ARG A 60 -5.50 4.13 -7.81
CA ARG A 60 -5.47 3.41 -9.09
C ARG A 60 -6.31 2.13 -9.03
N GLN A 61 -6.23 1.38 -7.92
CA GLN A 61 -7.05 0.19 -7.72
C GLN A 61 -8.54 0.52 -7.74
N SER A 62 -8.96 1.56 -7.02
CA SER A 62 -10.35 2.04 -6.99
C SER A 62 -10.85 2.43 -8.39
N GLN A 63 -10.04 3.11 -9.20
CA GLN A 63 -10.39 3.44 -10.58
C GLN A 63 -10.59 2.19 -11.44
N LEU A 64 -9.69 1.20 -11.33
CA LEU A 64 -9.80 -0.05 -12.07
C LEU A 64 -11.07 -0.83 -11.70
N GLU A 65 -11.47 -0.81 -10.43
CA GLU A 65 -12.72 -1.44 -9.97
C GLU A 65 -13.96 -0.72 -10.50
N ALA A 66 -13.95 0.62 -10.49
CA ALA A 66 -15.02 1.43 -11.06
C ALA A 66 -15.18 1.21 -12.57
N ASP A 67 -14.06 1.13 -13.31
CA ASP A 67 -14.07 0.87 -14.75
C ASP A 67 -14.61 -0.52 -15.08
N LYS A 68 -14.21 -1.55 -14.30
CA LYS A 68 -14.75 -2.91 -14.43
C LYS A 68 -16.27 -2.94 -14.19
N MET A 69 -16.74 -2.21 -13.18
CA MET A 69 -18.18 -2.12 -12.89
C MET A 69 -18.93 -1.41 -14.01
N SER A 70 -18.40 -0.30 -14.53
CA SER A 70 -18.95 0.44 -15.69
C SER A 70 -19.04 -0.43 -16.95
N PHE A 71 -18.02 -1.23 -17.23
CA PHE A 71 -18.00 -2.17 -18.34
C PHE A 71 -19.05 -3.28 -18.18
N SER A 72 -19.20 -3.84 -16.98
CA SER A 72 -20.23 -4.84 -16.66
C SER A 72 -21.65 -4.32 -16.91
N TRP A 73 -21.97 -3.11 -16.42
CA TRP A 73 -23.28 -2.49 -16.64
C TRP A 73 -23.56 -2.26 -18.13
N LYS A 74 -22.58 -1.78 -18.91
CA LYS A 74 -22.74 -1.60 -20.36
C LYS A 74 -23.01 -2.92 -21.08
N GLY A 75 -22.38 -4.02 -20.66
CA GLY A 75 -22.68 -5.35 -21.19
C GLY A 75 -24.11 -5.80 -20.90
N LEU A 76 -24.63 -5.48 -19.72
CA LEU A 76 -25.99 -5.79 -19.29
C LEU A 76 -27.04 -4.99 -20.08
N PHE A 77 -26.80 -3.70 -20.35
CA PHE A 77 -27.67 -2.86 -21.18
C PHE A 77 -27.60 -3.18 -22.68
N ASN A 78 -26.56 -3.86 -23.16
CA ASN A 78 -26.41 -4.21 -24.59
C ASN A 78 -27.10 -5.54 -24.95
N VAL A 79 -27.62 -6.27 -23.95
CA VAL A 79 -28.29 -7.57 -24.08
C VAL A 79 -29.81 -7.45 -23.88
N ILE A 80 -30.30 -6.32 -23.34
CA ILE A 80 -31.72 -5.97 -23.18
C ILE A 80 -32.12 -5.04 -24.31
#